data_AF-A0A7C3QDR5-F1
#
_entry.id   AF-A0A7C3QDR5-F1
#
_cell.length_a   1.000
_cell.length_b   1.000
_cell.length_c   1.000
_cell.angle_alpha   90.00
_cell.angle_beta   90.00
_cell.angle_gamma   90.00
#
_symmetry.space_group_name_H-M   'P 1'
#
loop_
_entity.id
_entity.type
_entity.pdbx_description
1 polymer ?
#
loop_
_entity_poly.entity_id
_entity_poly.type
_entity_poly.pdbx_seq_one_letter_code
_entity_poly.pdbx_strand_id
1 'polypeptide(L)'
;MLQQNRKEFSDIAPRLQSALQAIVGDVAARLGCIGAIATTLENDGGLYARAAAFQVSAEQAQRFLADSGLNVTGESAILYLDEKKHRYNLGVSAVKGVNGRAQTIQQPYLISDQLYDLLRPLTDEETSTRLQEELDISQVVAIPFIVENEVVGNLLAASRDPFDERDIDFLVAFARQAASSIENHYRLTAMESLEKVIFSLQTKMTDEMEALQAVVDSVVFELGYAGAMVATLERGNALPVRAYALDDRPQILAHLEEKAGIKLLSAKAVVYLDDDHYKDNLSVRAVKSVNGRPQKYLTSNKLYDLLRPVARKSLADFAQQMLGIRAVIAVPFFVEDEVVGNLFVASRRDQFSDWEISVLTSFGQQAAAGIRNARLYHEMEEQRRIAEMFSRMAFSANASVHALSNHLSAVRTYLHLLTAASSFPPTQQQEILNNSANMLERLRQTSDILENL
;
A
#
# COMPACT_ATOMS: atom_id res chain seq x y z
N MET A 1 1.53 4.61 -18.69
CA MET A 1 0.58 5.20 -17.75
C MET A 1 1.22 5.09 -16.38
N LEU A 2 2.04 6.11 -16.05
CA LEU A 2 2.88 6.19 -14.84
C LEU A 2 2.91 7.60 -14.23
N GLN A 3 1.85 8.37 -14.41
CA GLN A 3 1.66 9.59 -13.64
C GLN A 3 1.32 9.26 -12.19
N GLN A 4 1.63 10.16 -11.27
CA GLN A 4 1.00 10.26 -9.95
C GLN A 4 1.19 9.04 -9.03
N ASN A 5 2.32 9.04 -8.34
CA ASN A 5 2.54 8.21 -7.16
C ASN A 5 3.82 8.70 -6.47
N ARG A 6 3.68 9.73 -5.64
CA ARG A 6 4.65 10.18 -4.63
C ARG A 6 4.02 11.31 -3.81
N LYS A 7 4.01 11.18 -2.49
CA LYS A 7 3.91 12.33 -1.58
C LYS A 7 4.80 12.11 -0.36
N GLU A 8 5.30 13.24 0.14
CA GLU A 8 6.33 13.43 1.15
C GLU A 8 7.70 12.84 0.83
N PHE A 9 8.39 13.40 -0.15
CA PHE A 9 9.82 13.63 -0.01
C PHE A 9 10.20 14.92 -0.74
N SER A 10 10.79 15.86 -0.01
CA SER A 10 11.79 16.78 -0.54
C SER A 10 12.87 16.04 -1.34
N ASP A 11 13.03 14.74 -1.10
CA ASP A 11 14.02 13.85 -1.69
C ASP A 11 13.43 12.96 -2.79
N ILE A 12 13.53 13.42 -4.03
CA ILE A 12 13.52 12.51 -5.17
C ILE A 12 14.59 11.42 -4.97
N ALA A 13 14.28 10.16 -5.30
CA ALA A 13 15.27 9.10 -5.11
C ALA A 13 16.59 9.47 -5.82
N PRO A 14 17.75 9.34 -5.17
CA PRO A 14 19.03 9.84 -5.69
C PRO A 14 19.34 9.36 -7.12
N ARG A 15 18.88 8.15 -7.46
CA ARG A 15 19.01 7.57 -8.82
C ARG A 15 18.21 8.36 -9.87
N LEU A 16 16.94 8.67 -9.59
CA LEU A 16 16.12 9.45 -10.52
C LEU A 16 16.64 10.89 -10.61
N GLN A 17 17.03 11.49 -9.49
CA GLN A 17 17.65 12.82 -9.49
C GLN A 17 18.90 12.86 -10.35
N SER A 18 19.80 11.88 -10.20
CA SER A 18 21.03 11.76 -10.99
C SER A 18 20.73 11.62 -12.49
N ALA A 19 19.72 10.83 -12.84
CA ALA A 19 19.29 10.66 -14.24
C ALA A 19 18.74 11.97 -14.84
N LEU A 20 17.85 12.67 -14.12
CA LEU A 20 17.32 13.95 -14.57
C LEU A 20 18.41 15.03 -14.63
N GLN A 21 19.36 15.03 -13.69
CA GLN A 21 20.51 15.94 -13.67
C GLN A 21 21.43 15.73 -14.87
N ALA A 22 21.70 14.48 -15.25
CA ALA A 22 22.46 14.17 -16.45
C ALA A 22 21.74 14.66 -17.72
N ILE A 23 20.41 14.49 -17.80
CA ILE A 23 19.61 14.93 -18.94
C ILE A 23 19.64 16.46 -19.09
N VAL A 24 19.36 17.22 -18.03
CA VAL A 24 19.40 18.69 -18.11
C VAL A 24 20.81 19.20 -18.38
N GLY A 25 21.84 18.52 -17.87
CA GLY A 25 23.24 18.81 -18.17
C GLY A 25 23.57 18.64 -19.65
N ASP A 26 23.13 17.54 -20.26
CA ASP A 26 23.30 17.30 -21.69
C ASP A 26 22.50 18.29 -22.55
N VAL A 27 21.28 18.66 -22.15
CA VAL A 27 20.49 19.70 -22.83
C VAL A 27 21.22 21.04 -22.81
N ALA A 28 21.68 21.48 -21.64
CA ALA A 28 22.40 22.73 -21.51
C ALA A 28 23.73 22.73 -22.29
N ALA A 29 24.50 21.64 -22.22
CA ALA A 29 25.84 21.59 -22.83
C ALA A 29 25.83 21.29 -24.34
N ARG A 30 24.93 20.42 -24.83
CA ARG A 30 24.97 19.92 -26.22
C ARG A 30 24.07 20.70 -27.17
N LEU A 31 22.98 21.29 -26.67
CA LEU A 31 22.05 22.10 -27.47
C LEU A 31 22.29 23.60 -27.32
N GLY A 32 23.37 24.01 -26.63
CA GLY A 32 23.70 25.42 -26.44
C GLY A 32 22.67 26.22 -25.62
N CYS A 33 21.77 25.53 -24.91
CA CYS A 33 20.78 26.19 -24.06
C CYS A 33 21.48 26.87 -22.87
N ILE A 34 21.09 28.11 -22.56
CA ILE A 34 21.57 28.84 -21.38
C ILE A 34 21.21 28.10 -20.09
N GLY A 35 20.04 27.49 -20.06
CA GLY A 35 19.58 26.74 -18.90
C GLY A 35 18.50 25.75 -19.25
N ALA A 36 18.45 24.67 -18.47
CA ALA A 36 17.41 23.66 -18.55
C ALA A 36 17.00 23.22 -17.15
N ILE A 37 15.70 22.96 -16.97
CA ILE A 37 15.10 22.52 -15.71
C ILE A 37 14.20 21.32 -16.02
N ALA A 38 14.39 20.23 -15.31
CA ALA A 38 13.46 19.10 -15.33
C ALA A 38 12.54 19.20 -14.12
N THR A 39 11.25 19.18 -14.38
CA THR A 39 10.21 19.15 -13.34
C THR A 39 9.46 17.83 -13.36
N THR A 40 9.08 17.33 -12.20
CA THR A 40 8.14 16.21 -12.06
C THR A 40 6.77 16.74 -11.64
N LEU A 41 5.72 16.13 -12.17
CA LEU A 41 4.35 16.40 -11.73
C LEU A 41 3.98 15.45 -10.60
N GLU A 42 3.66 16.00 -9.44
CA GLU A 42 3.34 15.23 -8.23
C GLU A 42 1.82 15.20 -7.94
N ASN A 43 1.43 14.38 -6.97
CA ASN A 43 0.02 14.05 -6.65
C ASN A 43 -0.86 15.23 -6.20
N ASP A 44 -0.26 16.28 -5.64
CA ASP A 44 -0.96 17.51 -5.29
C ASP A 44 -1.16 18.45 -6.50
N GLY A 45 -0.80 17.99 -7.70
CA GLY A 45 -0.80 18.81 -8.91
C GLY A 45 0.34 19.82 -8.94
N GLY A 46 1.34 19.69 -8.06
CA GLY A 46 2.54 20.50 -8.05
C GLY A 46 3.55 20.07 -9.11
N LEU A 47 4.16 21.04 -9.80
CA LEU A 47 5.35 20.87 -10.61
C LEU A 47 6.58 21.20 -9.76
N TYR A 48 7.37 20.17 -9.45
CA TYR A 48 8.56 20.28 -8.62
C TYR A 48 9.78 20.25 -9.50
N ALA A 49 10.67 21.24 -9.40
CA ALA A 49 11.99 21.11 -10.04
C ALA A 49 12.80 20.04 -9.32
N ARG A 50 13.37 19.13 -10.13
CA ARG A 50 14.16 18.00 -9.66
C ARG A 50 15.61 18.07 -10.08
N ALA A 51 15.88 18.79 -11.16
CA ALA A 51 17.21 19.02 -11.67
C ALA A 51 17.24 20.34 -12.45
N ALA A 52 18.38 21.02 -12.41
CA ALA A 52 18.65 22.15 -13.30
C ALA A 52 20.12 22.16 -13.72
N ALA A 53 20.39 22.69 -14.90
CA ALA A 53 21.73 22.98 -15.37
C ALA A 53 21.74 24.34 -16.07
N PHE A 54 22.84 25.07 -15.92
CA PHE A 54 23.01 26.42 -16.47
C PHE A 54 24.39 26.54 -17.13
N GLN A 55 24.46 27.19 -18.29
CA GLN A 55 25.67 27.56 -19.03
C GLN A 55 26.09 29.01 -18.72
N VAL A 56 26.01 29.41 -17.46
CA VAL A 56 26.47 30.71 -16.95
C VAL A 56 27.34 30.52 -15.72
N SER A 57 28.01 31.57 -15.24
CA SER A 57 28.81 31.46 -14.01
C SER A 57 27.92 31.07 -12.82
N ALA A 58 28.50 30.42 -11.81
CA ALA A 58 27.77 30.04 -10.60
C ALA A 58 27.10 31.25 -9.92
N GLU A 59 27.76 32.41 -9.94
CA GLU A 59 27.21 33.67 -9.41
C GLU A 59 26.00 34.15 -10.23
N GLN A 60 26.07 34.08 -11.56
CA GLN A 60 24.97 34.44 -12.44
C GLN A 60 23.78 33.50 -12.26
N ALA A 61 24.02 32.19 -12.16
CA ALA A 61 22.97 31.21 -11.90
C ALA A 61 22.30 31.44 -10.55
N GLN A 62 23.07 31.71 -9.48
CA GLN A 62 22.51 32.01 -8.16
C GLN A 62 21.66 33.29 -8.17
N ARG A 63 22.11 34.35 -8.84
CA ARG A 63 21.32 35.58 -8.99
C ARG A 63 20.05 35.35 -9.79
N PHE A 64 20.14 34.62 -10.90
CA PHE A 64 18.96 34.27 -11.71
C PHE A 64 17.92 33.52 -10.87
N LEU A 65 18.33 32.50 -10.10
CA LEU A 65 17.41 31.76 -9.25
C LEU A 65 16.77 32.63 -8.15
N ALA A 66 17.55 33.53 -7.55
CA ALA A 66 17.05 34.46 -6.54
C ALA A 66 16.03 35.45 -7.11
N ASP A 67 16.33 36.05 -8.26
CA ASP A 67 15.50 37.09 -8.89
C ASP A 67 14.25 36.52 -9.59
N SER A 68 14.36 35.30 -10.12
CA SER A 68 13.25 34.62 -10.80
C SER A 68 12.24 34.00 -9.83
N GLY A 69 12.59 33.85 -8.54
CA GLY A 69 11.80 33.10 -7.57
C GLY A 69 11.74 31.58 -7.86
N LEU A 70 12.56 31.08 -8.78
CA LEU A 70 12.64 29.64 -9.09
C LEU A 70 13.33 28.90 -7.95
N ASN A 71 12.57 28.10 -7.21
CA ASN A 71 13.15 27.21 -6.22
C ASN A 71 13.49 25.84 -6.83
N VAL A 72 14.79 25.56 -7.01
CA VAL A 72 15.29 24.28 -7.54
C VAL A 72 15.72 23.31 -6.43
N THR A 73 15.45 23.63 -5.15
CA THR A 73 15.85 22.75 -4.03
C THR A 73 14.99 21.49 -3.91
N GLY A 74 13.93 21.34 -4.71
CA GLY A 74 13.05 20.17 -4.70
C GLY A 74 12.13 20.06 -3.47
N GLU A 75 12.28 20.96 -2.50
CA GLU A 75 11.52 20.97 -1.23
C GLU A 75 10.09 21.48 -1.38
N SER A 76 9.80 22.27 -2.42
CA SER A 76 8.47 22.81 -2.69
C SER A 76 8.14 22.78 -4.18
N ALA A 77 6.84 22.64 -4.48
CA ALA A 77 6.36 22.83 -5.83
C ALA A 77 6.63 24.28 -6.26
N ILE A 78 7.11 24.45 -7.48
CA ILE A 78 7.29 25.78 -8.07
C ILE A 78 5.92 26.31 -8.51
N LEU A 79 5.10 25.44 -9.09
CA LEU A 79 3.78 25.79 -9.63
C LEU A 79 2.79 24.67 -9.32
N TYR A 80 1.51 25.01 -9.25
CA TYR A 80 0.41 24.06 -9.10
C TYR A 80 -0.52 24.16 -10.30
N LEU A 81 -0.88 23.02 -10.89
CA LEU A 81 -1.79 22.97 -12.03
C LEU A 81 -3.15 23.60 -11.70
N ASP A 82 -3.71 23.34 -10.52
CA ASP A 82 -5.09 23.74 -10.21
C ASP A 82 -5.26 25.20 -9.74
N GLU A 83 -4.15 25.92 -9.56
CA GLU A 83 -4.20 27.31 -9.16
C GLU A 83 -4.43 28.26 -10.34
N LYS A 84 -5.45 29.12 -10.22
CA LYS A 84 -5.83 30.08 -11.28
C LYS A 84 -4.68 30.99 -11.71
N LYS A 85 -3.82 31.41 -10.77
CA LYS A 85 -2.66 32.29 -11.07
C LYS A 85 -1.58 31.60 -11.90
N HIS A 86 -1.50 30.27 -11.88
CA HIS A 86 -0.50 29.48 -12.61
C HIS A 86 -0.97 29.07 -14.02
N ARG A 87 -2.25 29.26 -14.35
CA ARG A 87 -2.88 28.70 -15.55
C ARG A 87 -2.22 29.08 -16.88
N TYR A 88 -1.54 30.23 -16.90
CA TYR A 88 -0.89 30.75 -18.09
C TYR A 88 0.61 30.49 -18.11
N ASN A 89 1.20 29.93 -17.06
CA ASN A 89 2.60 29.55 -17.09
C ASN A 89 2.86 28.57 -18.25
N LEU A 90 3.96 28.74 -18.98
CA LEU A 90 4.32 27.94 -20.15
C LEU A 90 4.36 26.45 -19.80
N GLY A 91 4.99 26.09 -18.69
CA GLY A 91 5.10 24.71 -18.24
C GLY A 91 3.76 24.10 -17.81
N VAL A 92 2.95 24.86 -17.06
CA VAL A 92 1.60 24.44 -16.67
C VAL A 92 0.70 24.26 -17.90
N SER A 93 0.81 25.17 -18.87
CA SER A 93 0.05 25.12 -20.13
C SER A 93 0.44 23.93 -20.97
N ALA A 94 1.74 23.60 -21.04
CA ALA A 94 2.22 22.42 -21.76
C ALA A 94 1.67 21.13 -21.14
N VAL A 95 1.71 21.03 -19.81
CA VAL A 95 1.17 19.87 -19.08
C VAL A 95 -0.35 19.76 -19.23
N LYS A 96 -1.09 20.87 -19.06
CA LYS A 96 -2.56 20.87 -19.16
C LYS A 96 -3.07 20.70 -20.58
N GLY A 97 -2.37 21.25 -21.57
CA GLY A 97 -2.72 21.13 -22.98
C GLY A 97 -2.86 19.66 -23.35
N VAL A 98 -1.86 18.83 -22.98
CA VAL A 98 -1.87 17.38 -23.21
C VAL A 98 -2.99 16.66 -22.45
N ASN A 99 -3.31 17.09 -21.23
CA ASN A 99 -4.35 16.48 -20.40
C ASN A 99 -5.79 16.93 -20.75
N GLY A 100 -5.96 17.94 -21.61
CA GLY A 100 -7.26 18.46 -22.03
C GLY A 100 -7.90 17.60 -23.12
N ARG A 101 -8.94 16.82 -22.76
CA ARG A 101 -9.76 16.07 -23.73
C ARG A 101 -10.26 16.99 -24.85
N ALA A 102 -9.94 16.61 -26.09
CA ALA A 102 -10.27 17.26 -27.36
C ALA A 102 -9.29 18.36 -27.84
N GLN A 103 -8.12 17.94 -28.31
CA GLN A 103 -7.70 18.13 -29.70
C GLN A 103 -6.38 17.38 -29.90
N THR A 104 -6.23 16.76 -31.07
CA THR A 104 -4.97 16.20 -31.56
C THR A 104 -3.87 17.25 -31.40
N ILE A 105 -3.05 17.15 -30.36
CA ILE A 105 -1.88 18.00 -30.22
C ILE A 105 -0.87 17.53 -31.25
N GLN A 106 -0.76 18.27 -32.35
CA GLN A 106 0.25 18.04 -33.38
C GLN A 106 1.66 18.41 -32.93
N GLN A 107 1.83 19.10 -31.79
CA GLN A 107 3.15 19.51 -31.28
C GLN A 107 3.29 19.23 -29.78
N PRO A 108 4.13 18.25 -29.37
CA PRO A 108 4.29 17.85 -27.97
C PRO A 108 5.14 18.86 -27.17
N TYR A 109 5.02 20.17 -27.44
CA TYR A 109 5.82 21.22 -26.85
C TYR A 109 5.16 22.61 -27.01
N LEU A 110 5.56 23.57 -26.18
CA LEU A 110 5.20 24.99 -26.30
C LEU A 110 6.46 25.86 -26.31
N ILE A 111 6.53 26.84 -27.21
CA ILE A 111 7.62 27.83 -27.30
C ILE A 111 7.07 29.22 -27.01
N SER A 112 7.86 30.07 -26.37
CA SER A 112 7.62 31.51 -26.26
C SER A 112 8.91 32.30 -26.45
N ASP A 113 8.79 33.50 -27.03
CA ASP A 113 9.88 34.48 -27.14
C ASP A 113 10.02 35.31 -25.84
N GLN A 114 9.15 35.08 -24.86
CA GLN A 114 9.08 35.82 -23.60
C GLN A 114 9.42 34.91 -22.42
N LEU A 115 10.54 35.18 -21.75
CA LEU A 115 10.93 34.49 -20.52
C LEU A 115 9.85 34.60 -19.43
N TYR A 116 9.12 35.72 -19.40
CA TYR A 116 8.00 35.94 -18.49
C TYR A 116 6.92 34.85 -18.58
N ASP A 117 6.66 34.27 -19.75
CA ASP A 117 5.67 33.19 -19.87
C ASP A 117 6.08 31.94 -19.09
N LEU A 118 7.38 31.66 -18.99
CA LEU A 118 7.94 30.56 -18.21
C LEU A 118 8.05 30.90 -16.72
N LEU A 119 8.29 32.16 -16.38
CA LEU A 119 8.49 32.60 -14.99
C LEU A 119 7.21 33.06 -14.30
N ARG A 120 6.13 33.38 -15.00
CA ARG A 120 4.90 33.86 -14.35
C ARG A 120 4.22 32.74 -13.55
N PRO A 121 3.68 33.01 -12.35
CA PRO A 121 3.74 34.25 -11.57
C PRO A 121 4.84 34.20 -10.48
N LEU A 122 5.91 33.44 -10.67
CA LEU A 122 7.04 33.32 -9.73
C LEU A 122 7.76 34.66 -9.55
N THR A 123 7.86 35.43 -10.63
CA THR A 123 8.37 36.79 -10.63
C THR A 123 7.53 37.68 -11.56
N ASP A 124 7.77 38.99 -11.50
CA ASP A 124 7.09 40.00 -12.30
C ASP A 124 7.71 40.15 -13.70
N GLU A 125 7.01 40.87 -14.57
CA GLU A 125 7.38 41.06 -15.98
C GLU A 125 8.63 41.95 -16.14
N GLU A 126 8.80 42.96 -15.28
CA GLU A 126 9.97 43.86 -15.31
C GLU A 126 11.24 43.09 -14.96
N THR A 127 11.20 42.30 -13.88
CA THR A 127 12.29 41.41 -13.48
C THR A 127 12.61 40.37 -14.56
N SER A 128 11.58 39.75 -15.15
CA SER A 128 11.76 38.76 -16.22
C SER A 128 12.40 39.36 -17.48
N THR A 129 11.98 40.57 -17.86
CA THR A 129 12.53 41.29 -19.03
C THR A 129 14.00 41.63 -18.81
N ARG A 130 14.35 42.15 -17.62
CA ARG A 130 15.74 42.42 -17.25
C ARG A 130 16.61 41.16 -17.33
N LEU A 131 16.14 40.03 -16.78
CA LEU A 131 16.87 38.76 -16.82
C LEU A 131 17.02 38.23 -18.25
N GLN A 132 15.99 38.40 -19.09
CA GLN A 132 16.03 38.03 -20.50
C GLN A 132 17.08 38.82 -21.26
N GLU A 133 17.17 40.14 -21.06
CA GLU A 133 18.20 41.00 -21.67
C GLU A 133 19.61 40.69 -21.13
N GLU A 134 19.77 40.52 -19.81
CA GLU A 134 21.07 40.24 -19.18
C GLU A 134 21.68 38.92 -19.65
N LEU A 135 20.83 37.91 -19.85
CA LEU A 135 21.25 36.57 -20.27
C LEU A 135 21.20 36.37 -21.79
N ASP A 136 20.68 37.34 -22.55
CA ASP A 136 20.48 37.28 -24.00
C ASP A 136 19.57 36.11 -24.42
N ILE A 137 18.47 35.89 -23.69
CA ILE A 137 17.52 34.80 -23.97
C ILE A 137 16.61 35.21 -25.14
N SER A 138 16.65 34.45 -26.23
CA SER A 138 15.75 34.64 -27.37
C SER A 138 14.45 33.85 -27.23
N GLN A 139 14.52 32.60 -26.77
CA GLN A 139 13.35 31.72 -26.67
C GLN A 139 13.40 30.81 -25.45
N VAL A 140 12.21 30.45 -24.97
CA VAL A 140 11.97 29.44 -23.95
C VAL A 140 11.03 28.37 -24.47
N VAL A 141 11.24 27.13 -24.04
CA VAL A 141 10.44 25.98 -24.47
C VAL A 141 10.06 25.09 -23.30
N ALA A 142 8.86 24.52 -23.37
CA ALA A 142 8.32 23.54 -22.43
C ALA A 142 7.93 22.26 -23.17
N ILE A 143 8.50 21.12 -22.75
CA ILE A 143 8.33 19.82 -23.38
C ILE A 143 7.89 18.78 -22.34
N PRO A 144 6.61 18.36 -22.34
CA PRO A 144 6.10 17.39 -21.39
C PRO A 144 6.83 16.05 -21.46
N PHE A 145 7.09 15.47 -20.29
CA PHE A 145 7.49 14.07 -20.16
C PHE A 145 6.24 13.21 -20.26
N ILE A 146 6.07 12.46 -21.35
CA ILE A 146 4.87 11.67 -21.58
C ILE A 146 5.19 10.18 -21.45
N VAL A 147 4.45 9.48 -20.58
CA VAL A 147 4.50 8.03 -20.44
C VAL A 147 3.17 7.41 -20.85
N GLU A 148 3.20 6.67 -21.96
CA GLU A 148 2.00 6.29 -22.73
C GLU A 148 1.21 7.55 -23.13
N ASN A 149 0.16 7.93 -22.40
CA ASN A 149 -0.67 9.11 -22.70
C ASN A 149 -0.76 10.10 -21.53
N GLU A 150 0.19 10.03 -20.60
CA GLU A 150 0.14 10.72 -19.32
C GLU A 150 1.41 11.57 -19.14
N VAL A 151 1.27 12.88 -18.91
CA VAL A 151 2.35 13.81 -18.58
C VAL A 151 2.90 13.65 -17.16
N VAL A 152 4.06 13.01 -16.99
CA VAL A 152 4.71 12.78 -15.69
C VAL A 152 5.61 13.94 -15.22
N GLY A 153 5.75 14.98 -16.02
CA GLY A 153 6.61 16.12 -15.74
C GLY A 153 6.88 16.95 -16.98
N ASN A 154 7.91 17.79 -16.93
CA ASN A 154 8.21 18.73 -18.00
C ASN A 154 9.70 19.07 -18.07
N LEU A 155 10.25 19.13 -19.27
CA LEU A 155 11.53 19.77 -19.56
C LEU A 155 11.28 21.23 -19.92
N LEU A 156 11.92 22.13 -19.21
CA LEU A 156 11.96 23.55 -19.50
C LEU A 156 13.36 23.91 -19.98
N ALA A 157 13.49 24.65 -21.07
CA ALA A 157 14.79 25.13 -21.54
C ALA A 157 14.70 26.56 -22.06
N ALA A 158 15.83 27.29 -21.96
CA ALA A 158 16.01 28.64 -22.46
C ALA A 158 17.26 28.71 -23.34
N SER A 159 17.19 29.42 -24.47
CA SER A 159 18.25 29.51 -25.46
C SER A 159 18.51 30.96 -25.90
N ARG A 160 19.75 31.24 -26.35
CA ARG A 160 20.14 32.51 -27.00
C ARG A 160 19.69 32.59 -28.43
N ASP A 161 19.60 31.44 -29.08
CA ASP A 161 19.17 31.31 -30.46
C ASP A 161 17.75 30.73 -30.50
N PRO A 162 16.92 31.14 -31.48
CA PRO A 162 15.63 30.49 -31.72
C PRO A 162 15.79 29.00 -31.97
N PHE A 163 14.90 28.18 -31.41
CA PHE A 163 14.93 26.72 -31.58
C PHE A 163 14.54 26.33 -33.01
N ASP A 164 15.40 25.58 -33.70
CA ASP A 164 15.07 24.96 -34.99
C ASP A 164 14.36 23.60 -34.79
N GLU A 165 13.88 22.99 -35.88
CA GLU A 165 13.20 21.68 -35.79
C GLU A 165 14.09 20.57 -35.20
N ARG A 166 15.40 20.61 -35.46
CA ARG A 166 16.35 19.61 -34.94
C ARG A 166 16.55 19.78 -33.44
N ASP A 167 16.62 21.03 -32.96
CA ASP A 167 16.72 21.32 -31.53
C ASP A 167 15.51 20.75 -30.78
N ILE A 168 14.31 20.99 -31.32
CA ILE A 168 13.07 20.44 -30.77
C ILE A 168 13.08 18.91 -30.79
N ASP A 169 13.50 18.28 -31.89
CA ASP A 169 13.61 16.81 -31.96
C ASP A 169 14.54 16.24 -30.89
N PHE A 170 15.69 16.88 -30.66
CA PHE A 170 16.61 16.48 -29.58
C PHE A 170 15.99 16.66 -28.21
N LEU A 171 15.35 17.80 -27.94
CA LEU A 171 14.72 18.05 -26.65
C LEU A 171 13.56 17.07 -26.38
N VAL A 172 12.78 16.72 -27.40
CA VAL A 172 11.74 15.68 -27.30
C VAL A 172 12.36 14.31 -27.02
N ALA A 173 13.51 13.98 -27.61
CA ALA A 173 14.23 12.75 -27.30
C ALA A 173 14.70 12.71 -25.83
N PHE A 174 15.25 13.81 -25.32
CA PHE A 174 15.61 13.94 -23.90
C PHE A 174 14.39 13.85 -22.99
N ALA A 175 13.26 14.46 -23.38
CA ALA A 175 12.01 14.37 -22.64
C ALA A 175 11.47 12.94 -22.57
N ARG A 176 11.58 12.15 -23.65
CA ARG A 176 11.26 10.73 -23.64
C ARG A 176 12.19 9.93 -22.72
N GLN A 177 13.49 10.25 -22.69
CA GLN A 177 14.45 9.61 -21.79
C GLN A 177 14.13 9.91 -20.31
N ALA A 178 13.74 11.14 -20.00
CA ALA A 178 13.30 11.53 -18.66
C ALA A 178 12.01 10.79 -18.27
N ALA A 179 11.02 10.75 -19.16
CA ALA A 179 9.78 10.00 -18.98
C ALA A 179 10.04 8.51 -18.67
N SER A 180 10.91 7.87 -19.45
CA SER A 180 11.33 6.48 -19.24
C SER A 180 12.03 6.28 -17.89
N SER A 181 12.86 7.25 -17.47
CA SER A 181 13.57 7.18 -16.18
C SER A 181 12.59 7.28 -15.00
N ILE A 182 11.60 8.17 -15.09
CA ILE A 182 10.53 8.32 -14.10
C ILE A 182 9.69 7.03 -14.03
N GLU A 183 9.29 6.51 -15.19
CA GLU A 183 8.58 5.24 -15.33
C GLU A 183 9.30 4.09 -14.65
N ASN A 184 10.58 3.88 -14.99
CA ASN A 184 11.37 2.80 -14.41
C ASN A 184 11.54 2.96 -12.91
N HIS A 185 11.71 4.19 -12.43
CA HIS A 185 11.84 4.44 -11.01
C HIS A 185 10.56 4.08 -10.25
N TYR A 186 9.38 4.47 -10.76
CA TYR A 186 8.11 4.03 -10.19
C TYR A 186 8.06 2.50 -10.14
N ARG A 187 8.36 1.80 -11.26
CA ARG A 187 8.28 0.34 -11.30
C ARG A 187 9.17 -0.32 -10.25
N LEU A 188 10.39 0.18 -10.08
CA LEU A 188 11.32 -0.28 -9.06
C LEU A 188 10.77 -0.04 -7.65
N THR A 189 10.25 1.15 -7.36
CA THR A 189 9.62 1.45 -6.07
C THR A 189 8.48 0.48 -5.77
N ALA A 190 7.62 0.21 -6.76
CA ALA A 190 6.52 -0.74 -6.58
C ALA A 190 7.01 -2.17 -6.29
N MET A 191 8.09 -2.61 -6.94
CA MET A 191 8.71 -3.91 -6.68
C MET A 191 9.29 -3.96 -5.26
N GLU A 192 10.06 -2.94 -4.86
CA GLU A 192 10.68 -2.84 -3.54
C GLU A 192 9.62 -2.82 -2.43
N SER A 193 8.53 -2.08 -2.60
CA SER A 193 7.40 -2.08 -1.65
C SER A 193 6.74 -3.45 -1.55
N LEU A 194 6.54 -4.14 -2.68
CA LEU A 194 5.98 -5.48 -2.69
C LEU A 194 6.90 -6.49 -1.99
N GLU A 195 8.22 -6.41 -2.19
CA GLU A 195 9.21 -7.22 -1.48
C GLU A 195 9.17 -6.99 0.04
N LYS A 196 9.05 -5.73 0.48
CA LYS A 196 8.88 -5.41 1.92
C LYS A 196 7.63 -6.04 2.50
N VAL A 197 6.50 -5.98 1.79
CA VAL A 197 5.26 -6.64 2.19
C VAL A 197 5.45 -8.16 2.27
N ILE A 198 6.07 -8.79 1.26
CA ILE A 198 6.35 -10.23 1.30
C ILE A 198 7.19 -10.59 2.53
N PHE A 199 8.25 -9.83 2.79
CA PHE A 199 9.14 -10.07 3.92
C PHE A 199 8.43 -9.86 5.27
N SER A 200 7.60 -8.84 5.41
CA SER A 200 6.83 -8.61 6.64
C SER A 200 5.84 -9.74 6.90
N LEU A 201 5.15 -10.24 5.86
CA LEU A 201 4.24 -11.38 5.95
C LEU A 201 4.94 -12.71 6.30
N GLN A 202 6.19 -12.88 5.88
CA GLN A 202 6.99 -14.06 6.23
C GLN A 202 7.54 -14.01 7.65
N THR A 203 7.92 -12.83 8.14
CA THR A 203 8.50 -12.67 9.48
C THR A 203 7.44 -12.57 10.57
N LYS A 204 6.25 -12.07 10.25
CA LYS A 204 5.14 -11.86 11.19
C LYS A 204 3.95 -12.76 10.83
N MET A 205 4.17 -14.08 10.92
CA MET A 205 3.18 -15.09 10.51
C MET A 205 1.91 -15.16 11.39
N THR A 206 1.82 -14.36 12.46
CA THR A 206 0.88 -14.60 13.55
C THR A 206 -0.30 -13.63 13.61
N ASP A 207 -0.28 -12.52 12.87
CA ASP A 207 -1.32 -11.50 12.95
C ASP A 207 -1.85 -11.10 11.57
N GLU A 208 -3.09 -11.53 11.28
CA GLU A 208 -3.81 -11.19 10.05
C GLU A 208 -4.00 -9.67 9.90
N MET A 209 -4.29 -8.95 10.98
CA MET A 209 -4.56 -7.51 10.92
C MET A 209 -3.30 -6.73 10.57
N GLU A 210 -2.16 -7.10 11.15
CA GLU A 210 -0.87 -6.46 10.86
C GLU A 210 -0.45 -6.71 9.40
N ALA A 211 -0.67 -7.92 8.89
CA ALA A 211 -0.47 -8.29 7.49
C ALA A 211 -1.29 -7.42 6.53
N LEU A 212 -2.59 -7.27 6.81
CA LEU A 212 -3.49 -6.46 5.98
C LEU A 212 -3.17 -4.97 6.06
N GLN A 213 -2.77 -4.48 7.24
CA GLN A 213 -2.38 -3.08 7.43
C GLN A 213 -1.10 -2.75 6.64
N ALA A 214 -0.10 -3.64 6.66
CA ALA A 214 1.12 -3.44 5.87
C ALA A 214 0.84 -3.32 4.36
N VAL A 215 -0.11 -4.09 3.83
CA VAL A 215 -0.51 -4.00 2.42
C VAL A 215 -1.10 -2.63 2.10
N VAL A 216 -2.08 -2.15 2.88
CA VAL A 216 -2.71 -0.85 2.61
C VAL A 216 -1.76 0.32 2.84
N ASP A 217 -0.88 0.23 3.83
CA ASP A 217 0.13 1.25 4.14
C ASP A 217 1.14 1.37 2.99
N SER A 218 1.67 0.25 2.47
CA SER A 218 2.57 0.30 1.31
C SER A 218 1.86 0.83 0.07
N VAL A 219 0.60 0.46 -0.18
CA VAL A 219 -0.16 1.01 -1.32
C VAL A 219 -0.36 2.52 -1.17
N VAL A 220 -0.68 3.03 0.01
CA VAL A 220 -0.94 4.47 0.19
C VAL A 220 0.35 5.27 0.30
N PHE A 221 1.23 4.91 1.22
CA PHE A 221 2.39 5.74 1.59
C PHE A 221 3.63 5.47 0.74
N GLU A 222 3.83 4.25 0.23
CA GLU A 222 4.99 3.95 -0.64
C GLU A 222 4.67 4.10 -2.12
N LEU A 223 3.52 3.58 -2.55
CA LEU A 223 3.10 3.79 -3.93
C LEU A 223 2.60 5.23 -4.08
N GLY A 224 1.75 5.76 -3.20
CA GLY A 224 1.27 7.16 -3.30
C GLY A 224 -0.18 7.27 -3.76
N TYR A 225 -0.98 6.23 -3.56
CA TYR A 225 -2.42 6.29 -3.83
C TYR A 225 -3.14 7.12 -2.76
N ALA A 226 -4.28 7.75 -3.13
CA ALA A 226 -5.03 8.62 -2.21
C ALA A 226 -5.60 7.87 -1.00
N GLY A 227 -5.89 6.58 -1.19
CA GLY A 227 -6.39 5.72 -0.14
C GLY A 227 -6.44 4.27 -0.58
N ALA A 228 -6.37 3.36 0.38
CA ALA A 228 -6.57 1.94 0.14
C ALA A 228 -7.36 1.34 1.31
N MET A 229 -8.10 0.27 1.02
CA MET A 229 -8.74 -0.54 2.05
C MET A 229 -8.78 -2.00 1.63
N VAL A 230 -8.66 -2.91 2.59
CA VAL A 230 -8.84 -4.34 2.39
C VAL A 230 -10.10 -4.78 3.13
N ALA A 231 -10.98 -5.46 2.41
CA ALA A 231 -12.13 -6.16 2.98
C ALA A 231 -11.96 -7.66 2.78
N THR A 232 -12.15 -8.46 3.82
CA THR A 232 -12.04 -9.92 3.77
C THR A 232 -13.42 -10.56 3.66
N LEU A 233 -13.54 -11.65 2.92
CA LEU A 233 -14.79 -12.40 2.82
C LEU A 233 -14.92 -13.34 4.02
N GLU A 234 -16.00 -13.16 4.78
CA GLU A 234 -16.28 -13.91 6.00
C GLU A 234 -17.55 -14.74 5.91
N ARG A 235 -17.76 -15.57 6.93
CA ARG A 235 -18.97 -16.38 7.06
C ARG A 235 -20.21 -15.49 7.03
N GLY A 236 -21.24 -15.92 6.30
CA GLY A 236 -22.43 -15.12 6.05
C GLY A 236 -22.30 -14.16 4.86
N ASN A 237 -21.28 -14.36 4.01
CA ASN A 237 -21.09 -13.60 2.77
C ASN A 237 -20.92 -12.10 3.02
N ALA A 238 -20.28 -11.77 4.14
CA ALA A 238 -19.97 -10.41 4.57
C ALA A 238 -18.55 -10.02 4.14
N LEU A 239 -18.38 -8.78 3.72
CA LEU A 239 -17.10 -8.15 3.39
C LEU A 239 -16.85 -6.97 4.35
N PRO A 240 -16.49 -7.21 5.62
CA PRO A 240 -16.06 -6.15 6.52
C PRO A 240 -14.71 -5.58 6.09
N VAL A 241 -14.56 -4.25 6.18
CA VAL A 241 -13.24 -3.62 6.06
C VAL A 241 -12.39 -4.01 7.27
N ARG A 242 -11.21 -4.59 7.00
CA ARG A 242 -10.25 -5.04 8.01
C ARG A 242 -9.08 -4.07 8.16
N ALA A 243 -8.60 -3.52 7.05
CA ALA A 243 -7.51 -2.54 7.07
C ALA A 243 -7.80 -1.40 6.09
N TYR A 244 -7.27 -0.20 6.38
CA TYR A 244 -7.33 0.93 5.47
C TYR A 244 -6.18 1.92 5.74
N ALA A 245 -5.88 2.72 4.73
CA ALA A 245 -4.97 3.85 4.83
C ALA A 245 -5.48 4.99 3.94
N LEU A 246 -5.16 6.23 4.30
CA LEU A 246 -5.50 7.44 3.56
C LEU A 246 -4.27 8.37 3.57
N ASP A 247 -3.99 8.98 2.42
CA ASP A 247 -2.83 9.85 2.21
C ASP A 247 -3.00 11.26 2.82
N ASP A 248 -4.17 11.62 3.35
CA ASP A 248 -4.47 13.00 3.74
C ASP A 248 -4.81 13.20 5.22
N ARG A 249 -4.31 14.34 5.73
CA ARG A 249 -4.09 14.75 7.13
C ARG A 249 -5.15 14.27 8.14
N PRO A 250 -4.74 13.97 9.41
CA PRO A 250 -5.65 13.58 10.50
C PRO A 250 -6.88 14.48 10.67
N GLN A 251 -6.78 15.75 10.26
CA GLN A 251 -7.82 16.76 10.32
C GLN A 251 -8.99 16.52 9.36
N ILE A 252 -8.74 16.05 8.12
CA ILE A 252 -9.81 15.79 7.14
C ILE A 252 -10.60 14.55 7.56
N LEU A 253 -9.91 13.50 7.99
CA LEU A 253 -10.56 12.29 8.51
C LEU A 253 -11.37 12.60 9.76
N ALA A 254 -10.82 13.33 10.74
CA ALA A 254 -11.57 13.75 11.93
C ALA A 254 -12.82 14.58 11.56
N HIS A 255 -12.70 15.50 10.60
CA HIS A 255 -13.84 16.29 10.13
C HIS A 255 -14.89 15.47 9.39
N LEU A 256 -14.46 14.48 8.60
CA LEU A 256 -15.35 13.54 7.92
C LEU A 256 -16.07 12.65 8.93
N GLU A 257 -15.37 12.11 9.92
CA GLU A 257 -15.95 11.26 10.98
C GLU A 257 -16.96 12.03 11.83
N GLU A 258 -16.65 13.29 12.18
CA GLU A 258 -17.54 14.19 12.92
C GLU A 258 -18.81 14.53 12.13
N LYS A 259 -18.68 14.91 10.85
CA LYS A 259 -19.83 15.23 10.00
C LYS A 259 -20.66 14.01 9.59
N ALA A 260 -20.01 12.86 9.40
CA ALA A 260 -20.65 11.63 8.92
C ALA A 260 -21.31 10.84 10.05
N GLY A 261 -20.83 10.96 11.29
CA GLY A 261 -21.21 10.07 12.38
C GLY A 261 -20.82 8.60 12.15
N ILE A 262 -19.88 8.35 11.24
CA ILE A 262 -19.37 7.02 10.87
C ILE A 262 -17.86 7.06 11.06
N LYS A 263 -17.31 6.26 11.97
CA LYS A 263 -15.89 5.92 11.95
C LYS A 263 -15.66 4.98 10.77
N LEU A 264 -14.61 5.23 9.97
CA LEU A 264 -14.29 4.37 8.83
C LEU A 264 -13.98 2.93 9.28
N LEU A 265 -13.47 2.76 10.51
CA LEU A 265 -13.34 1.51 11.27
C LEU A 265 -14.50 1.24 12.25
N SER A 266 -15.75 1.52 11.86
CA SER A 266 -16.89 1.06 12.66
C SER A 266 -17.38 -0.30 12.15
N ALA A 267 -17.99 -1.09 13.04
CA ALA A 267 -18.70 -2.33 12.73
C ALA A 267 -19.81 -2.21 11.65
N LYS A 268 -20.00 -1.01 11.06
CA LYS A 268 -20.97 -0.68 10.02
C LYS A 268 -20.35 -0.63 8.61
N ALA A 269 -19.03 -0.66 8.46
CA ALA A 269 -18.34 -0.71 7.17
C ALA A 269 -18.30 -2.14 6.61
N VAL A 270 -19.49 -2.73 6.46
CA VAL A 270 -19.69 -4.10 5.98
C VAL A 270 -20.68 -4.08 4.82
N VAL A 271 -20.33 -4.77 3.75
CA VAL A 271 -21.24 -5.04 2.64
C VAL A 271 -21.50 -6.55 2.56
N TYR A 272 -22.71 -6.93 2.19
CA TYR A 272 -23.09 -8.33 2.09
C TYR A 272 -23.26 -8.71 0.63
N LEU A 273 -22.61 -9.79 0.20
CA LEU A 273 -22.68 -10.26 -1.17
C LEU A 273 -24.12 -10.63 -1.53
N ASP A 274 -24.84 -11.33 -0.65
CA ASP A 274 -26.18 -11.90 -0.91
C ASP A 274 -27.36 -10.97 -0.66
N ASP A 275 -27.09 -9.73 -0.29
CA ASP A 275 -28.14 -8.75 -0.05
C ASP A 275 -28.27 -7.79 -1.24
N ASP A 276 -29.47 -7.77 -1.84
CA ASP A 276 -29.82 -6.94 -2.99
C ASP A 276 -29.60 -5.43 -2.75
N HIS A 277 -29.57 -4.97 -1.49
CA HIS A 277 -29.25 -3.58 -1.16
C HIS A 277 -27.81 -3.21 -1.55
N TYR A 278 -26.90 -4.19 -1.62
CA TYR A 278 -25.49 -3.99 -1.95
C TYR A 278 -25.13 -4.45 -3.37
N LYS A 279 -26.08 -4.96 -4.18
CA LYS A 279 -25.80 -5.53 -5.52
C LYS A 279 -25.02 -4.63 -6.47
N ASP A 280 -25.19 -3.32 -6.32
CA ASP A 280 -24.55 -2.30 -7.16
C ASP A 280 -23.25 -1.73 -6.56
N ASN A 281 -22.91 -2.13 -5.34
CA ASN A 281 -21.67 -1.75 -4.68
C ASN A 281 -20.47 -2.31 -5.46
N LEU A 282 -19.41 -1.50 -5.61
CA LEU A 282 -18.22 -1.84 -6.38
C LEU A 282 -17.58 -3.15 -5.90
N SER A 283 -17.49 -3.35 -4.58
CA SER A 283 -16.98 -4.55 -3.92
C SER A 283 -17.78 -5.79 -4.28
N VAL A 284 -19.11 -5.68 -4.15
CA VAL A 284 -20.02 -6.79 -4.44
C VAL A 284 -19.97 -7.14 -5.91
N ARG A 285 -19.97 -6.14 -6.80
CA ARG A 285 -19.86 -6.36 -8.25
C ARG A 285 -18.53 -6.98 -8.65
N ALA A 286 -17.41 -6.55 -8.06
CA ALA A 286 -16.11 -7.13 -8.35
C ALA A 286 -16.07 -8.64 -8.04
N VAL A 287 -16.69 -9.06 -6.93
CA VAL A 287 -16.75 -10.46 -6.49
C VAL A 287 -17.81 -11.28 -7.22
N LYS A 288 -19.01 -10.72 -7.47
CA LYS A 288 -20.18 -11.46 -8.00
C LYS A 288 -20.33 -11.50 -9.53
N SER A 289 -19.69 -10.61 -10.29
CA SER A 289 -20.11 -10.30 -11.67
C SER A 289 -19.74 -11.40 -12.71
N VAL A 290 -19.90 -11.18 -14.03
CA VAL A 290 -21.09 -11.60 -14.80
C VAL A 290 -21.00 -13.12 -15.04
N ASN A 291 -22.10 -13.87 -14.84
CA ASN A 291 -22.17 -15.34 -14.94
C ASN A 291 -21.56 -16.15 -13.77
N GLY A 292 -21.38 -15.55 -12.59
CA GLY A 292 -20.92 -16.25 -11.39
C GLY A 292 -19.42 -16.47 -11.32
N ARG A 293 -18.61 -15.66 -12.03
CA ARG A 293 -17.14 -15.69 -11.97
C ARG A 293 -16.59 -14.33 -11.53
N PRO A 294 -15.81 -14.28 -10.44
CA PRO A 294 -15.16 -13.06 -9.98
C PRO A 294 -14.40 -12.35 -11.11
N GLN A 295 -14.52 -11.02 -11.20
CA GLN A 295 -13.74 -10.25 -12.16
C GLN A 295 -12.29 -10.13 -11.68
N LYS A 296 -11.34 -9.97 -12.61
CA LYS A 296 -9.95 -9.68 -12.25
C LYS A 296 -9.82 -8.34 -11.51
N TYR A 297 -10.61 -7.35 -11.92
CA TYR A 297 -10.74 -6.04 -11.28
C TYR A 297 -11.99 -5.32 -11.80
N LEU A 298 -12.42 -4.27 -11.11
CA LEU A 298 -13.49 -3.37 -11.57
C LEU A 298 -13.15 -1.93 -11.22
N THR A 299 -13.29 -0.99 -12.16
CA THR A 299 -13.02 0.44 -11.95
C THR A 299 -14.29 1.28 -11.94
N SER A 300 -14.25 2.42 -11.25
CA SER A 300 -15.26 3.49 -11.31
C SER A 300 -14.59 4.85 -11.15
N ASN A 301 -15.22 5.90 -11.69
CA ASN A 301 -14.83 7.30 -11.44
C ASN A 301 -15.61 7.95 -10.28
N LYS A 302 -16.41 7.15 -9.56
CA LYS A 302 -17.23 7.58 -8.43
C LYS A 302 -16.87 6.78 -7.19
N LEU A 303 -16.32 7.47 -6.19
CA LEU A 303 -16.11 6.94 -4.85
C LEU A 303 -17.43 6.42 -4.24
N TYR A 304 -18.56 7.04 -4.58
CA TYR A 304 -19.87 6.58 -4.13
C TYR A 304 -20.20 5.14 -4.55
N ASP A 305 -19.72 4.66 -5.69
CA ASP A 305 -19.99 3.28 -6.11
C ASP A 305 -19.35 2.26 -5.14
N LEU A 306 -18.24 2.63 -4.50
CA LEU A 306 -17.60 1.83 -3.45
C LEU A 306 -18.31 1.96 -2.10
N LEU A 307 -18.80 3.14 -1.76
CA LEU A 307 -19.36 3.42 -0.44
C LEU A 307 -20.87 3.19 -0.36
N ARG A 308 -21.58 2.94 -1.47
CA ARG A 308 -23.03 2.72 -1.45
C ARG A 308 -23.40 1.33 -0.90
N PRO A 309 -24.51 1.19 -0.14
CA PRO A 309 -25.31 2.23 0.51
C PRO A 309 -24.77 2.65 1.88
N VAL A 310 -23.59 2.15 2.30
CA VAL A 310 -22.97 2.39 3.62
C VAL A 310 -22.82 3.88 3.94
N ALA A 311 -22.43 4.70 2.95
CA ALA A 311 -22.36 6.14 3.06
C ALA A 311 -23.43 6.82 2.19
N ARG A 312 -23.88 8.00 2.60
CA ARG A 312 -24.72 8.86 1.77
C ARG A 312 -23.92 9.40 0.59
N LYS A 313 -24.56 9.53 -0.57
CA LYS A 313 -23.94 10.06 -1.79
C LYS A 313 -23.27 11.42 -1.57
N SER A 314 -23.94 12.34 -0.87
CA SER A 314 -23.40 13.67 -0.57
C SER A 314 -22.07 13.63 0.21
N LEU A 315 -21.90 12.65 1.10
CA LEU A 315 -20.65 12.49 1.86
C LEU A 315 -19.56 11.90 0.97
N ALA A 316 -19.89 10.91 0.14
CA ALA A 316 -18.95 10.32 -0.80
C ALA A 316 -18.47 11.33 -1.84
N ASP A 317 -19.38 12.15 -2.39
CA ASP A 317 -19.05 13.21 -3.35
C ASP A 317 -18.17 14.29 -2.68
N PHE A 318 -18.48 14.67 -1.43
CA PHE A 318 -17.66 15.61 -0.66
C PHE A 318 -16.25 15.05 -0.40
N ALA A 319 -16.13 13.79 0.05
CA ALA A 319 -14.84 13.14 0.27
C ALA A 319 -14.05 12.99 -1.04
N GLN A 320 -14.71 12.64 -2.13
CA GLN A 320 -14.09 12.54 -3.46
C GLN A 320 -13.46 13.89 -3.87
N GLN A 321 -14.21 14.98 -3.70
CA GLN A 321 -13.72 16.32 -4.02
C GLN A 321 -12.58 16.76 -3.10
N MET A 322 -12.74 16.57 -1.79
CA MET A 322 -11.74 16.99 -0.79
C MET A 322 -10.41 16.24 -0.92
N LEU A 323 -10.46 14.94 -1.23
CA LEU A 323 -9.28 14.09 -1.39
C LEU A 323 -8.73 14.10 -2.83
N GLY A 324 -9.40 14.79 -3.75
CA GLY A 324 -9.03 14.83 -5.17
C GLY A 324 -9.12 13.47 -5.87
N ILE A 325 -9.97 12.56 -5.39
CA ILE A 325 -10.13 11.23 -5.98
C ILE A 325 -10.83 11.36 -7.34
N ARG A 326 -10.26 10.73 -8.36
CA ARG A 326 -10.80 10.74 -9.74
C ARG A 326 -11.15 9.35 -10.24
N ALA A 327 -10.48 8.32 -9.72
CA ALA A 327 -10.79 6.93 -10.01
C ALA A 327 -10.65 6.05 -8.77
N VAL A 328 -11.42 4.97 -8.74
CA VAL A 328 -11.34 3.89 -7.75
C VAL A 328 -11.29 2.56 -8.47
N ILE A 329 -10.57 1.60 -7.90
CA ILE A 329 -10.49 0.22 -8.37
C ILE A 329 -10.80 -0.74 -7.23
N ALA A 330 -11.48 -1.82 -7.57
CA ALA A 330 -11.69 -3.00 -6.74
C ALA A 330 -10.95 -4.17 -7.36
N VAL A 331 -10.09 -4.83 -6.59
CA VAL A 331 -9.28 -5.97 -7.02
C VAL A 331 -9.57 -7.14 -6.09
N PRO A 332 -10.41 -8.10 -6.51
CA PRO A 332 -10.61 -9.34 -5.77
C PRO A 332 -9.31 -10.12 -5.66
N PHE A 333 -9.06 -10.72 -4.49
CA PHE A 333 -7.91 -11.58 -4.26
C PHE A 333 -8.33 -12.96 -3.76
N PHE A 334 -7.50 -13.96 -4.05
CA PHE A 334 -7.90 -15.36 -4.05
C PHE A 334 -6.94 -16.21 -3.24
N VAL A 335 -7.47 -17.19 -2.51
CA VAL A 335 -6.70 -18.33 -2.03
C VAL A 335 -7.13 -19.52 -2.85
N GLU A 336 -6.19 -20.11 -3.58
CA GLU A 336 -6.49 -21.12 -4.59
C GLU A 336 -7.49 -20.54 -5.62
N ASP A 337 -8.68 -21.13 -5.74
CA ASP A 337 -9.73 -20.68 -6.66
C ASP A 337 -10.88 -19.93 -5.95
N GLU A 338 -10.78 -19.70 -4.63
CA GLU A 338 -11.81 -19.03 -3.84
C GLU A 338 -11.46 -17.57 -3.57
N VAL A 339 -12.42 -16.67 -3.81
CA VAL A 339 -12.28 -15.27 -3.41
C VAL A 339 -12.28 -15.20 -1.89
N VAL A 340 -11.25 -14.58 -1.33
CA VAL A 340 -11.13 -14.37 0.12
C VAL A 340 -11.25 -12.90 0.51
N GLY A 341 -11.39 -11.99 -0.45
CA GLY A 341 -11.58 -10.57 -0.19
C GLY A 341 -11.35 -9.67 -1.40
N ASN A 342 -11.31 -8.37 -1.13
CA ASN A 342 -11.06 -7.32 -2.10
C ASN A 342 -10.06 -6.29 -1.56
N LEU A 343 -9.11 -5.89 -2.41
CA LEU A 343 -8.32 -4.67 -2.23
C LEU A 343 -9.00 -3.54 -3.01
N PHE A 344 -9.30 -2.43 -2.35
CA PHE A 344 -9.77 -1.21 -2.98
C PHE A 344 -8.70 -0.15 -2.92
N VAL A 345 -8.55 0.58 -4.01
CA VAL A 345 -7.59 1.68 -4.10
C VAL A 345 -8.27 2.88 -4.74
N ALA A 346 -8.09 4.04 -4.13
CA ALA A 346 -8.52 5.32 -4.65
C ALA A 346 -7.31 6.07 -5.22
N SER A 347 -7.46 6.57 -6.44
CA SER A 347 -6.43 7.32 -7.14
C SER A 347 -6.90 8.75 -7.43
N ARG A 348 -5.95 9.67 -7.42
CA ARG A 348 -6.15 11.04 -7.93
C ARG A 348 -6.03 11.10 -9.45
N ARG A 349 -5.69 9.97 -10.10
CA ARG A 349 -5.68 9.79 -11.55
C ARG A 349 -7.05 9.45 -12.09
N ASP A 350 -7.28 9.82 -13.34
CA ASP A 350 -8.52 9.54 -14.05
C ASP A 350 -8.65 8.06 -14.46
N GLN A 351 -7.54 7.30 -14.51
CA GLN A 351 -7.53 5.89 -14.91
C GLN A 351 -6.36 5.13 -14.27
N PHE A 352 -6.50 3.80 -14.22
CA PHE A 352 -5.44 2.87 -13.82
C PHE A 352 -4.84 2.21 -15.06
N SER A 353 -3.51 2.07 -15.09
CA SER A 353 -2.82 1.33 -16.15
C SER A 353 -2.90 -0.17 -15.98
N ASP A 354 -2.72 -0.91 -17.06
CA ASP A 354 -2.63 -2.38 -16.99
C ASP A 354 -1.50 -2.83 -16.05
N TRP A 355 -0.39 -2.09 -16.05
CA TRP A 355 0.73 -2.36 -15.15
C TRP A 355 0.39 -2.03 -13.69
N GLU A 356 -0.27 -0.92 -13.41
CA GLU A 356 -0.75 -0.55 -12.07
C GLU A 356 -1.76 -1.56 -11.54
N ILE A 357 -2.72 -1.97 -12.37
CA ILE A 357 -3.68 -3.01 -12.05
C ILE A 357 -2.94 -4.31 -11.71
N SER A 358 -1.92 -4.68 -12.49
CA SER A 358 -1.11 -5.86 -12.22
C SER A 358 -0.37 -5.76 -10.88
N VAL A 359 0.20 -4.60 -10.55
CA VAL A 359 0.86 -4.37 -9.25
C VAL A 359 -0.16 -4.47 -8.12
N LEU A 360 -1.29 -3.77 -8.20
CA LEU A 360 -2.34 -3.82 -7.18
C LEU A 360 -2.92 -5.23 -7.00
N THR A 361 -3.03 -6.00 -8.10
CA THR A 361 -3.39 -7.43 -8.04
C THR A 361 -2.37 -8.22 -7.24
N SER A 362 -1.07 -7.99 -7.46
CA SER A 362 -0.02 -8.64 -6.67
C SER A 362 -0.09 -8.27 -5.19
N PHE A 363 -0.34 -7.01 -4.84
CA PHE A 363 -0.57 -6.59 -3.44
C PHE A 363 -1.79 -7.27 -2.82
N GLY A 364 -2.92 -7.34 -3.55
CA GLY A 364 -4.09 -8.10 -3.11
C GLY A 364 -3.77 -9.57 -2.87
N GLN A 365 -2.96 -10.19 -3.73
CA GLN A 365 -2.56 -11.58 -3.57
C GLN A 365 -1.61 -11.79 -2.38
N GLN A 366 -0.80 -10.78 -2.01
CA GLN A 366 -0.04 -10.82 -0.75
C GLN A 366 -0.96 -10.74 0.47
N ALA A 367 -2.03 -9.93 0.42
CA ALA A 367 -3.05 -9.95 1.48
C ALA A 367 -3.67 -11.36 1.64
N ALA A 368 -3.99 -12.03 0.54
CA ALA A 368 -4.48 -13.41 0.55
C ALA A 368 -3.48 -14.39 1.21
N ALA A 369 -2.20 -14.26 0.87
CA ALA A 369 -1.13 -15.08 1.45
C ALA A 369 -0.97 -14.83 2.96
N GLY A 370 -1.04 -13.58 3.41
CA GLY A 370 -1.00 -13.20 4.82
C GLY A 370 -2.15 -13.83 5.62
N ILE A 371 -3.38 -13.73 5.11
CA ILE A 371 -4.57 -14.34 5.73
C ILE A 371 -4.39 -15.86 5.84
N ARG A 372 -3.95 -16.52 4.76
CA ARG A 372 -3.72 -17.97 4.77
C ARG A 372 -2.66 -18.36 5.81
N ASN A 373 -1.56 -17.64 5.87
CA ASN A 373 -0.48 -17.92 6.83
C ASN A 373 -0.95 -17.77 8.28
N ALA A 374 -1.68 -16.71 8.61
CA ALA A 374 -2.23 -16.49 9.95
C ALA A 374 -3.23 -17.60 10.34
N ARG A 375 -4.10 -18.01 9.42
CA ARG A 375 -5.04 -19.13 9.65
C ARG A 375 -4.30 -20.44 9.92
N LEU A 376 -3.32 -20.78 9.07
CA LEU A 376 -2.50 -21.99 9.24
C LEU A 376 -1.75 -21.98 10.58
N TYR A 377 -1.21 -20.82 10.98
CA TYR A 377 -0.54 -20.67 12.27
C TYR A 377 -1.49 -20.92 13.44
N HIS A 378 -2.71 -20.35 13.40
CA HIS A 378 -3.72 -20.57 14.44
C HIS A 378 -4.18 -22.02 14.52
N GLU A 379 -4.37 -22.70 13.38
CA GLU A 379 -4.71 -24.12 13.34
C GLU A 379 -3.59 -24.98 13.93
N MET A 380 -2.33 -24.69 13.59
CA MET A 380 -1.17 -25.38 14.15
C MET A 380 -1.07 -25.19 15.67
N GLU A 381 -1.26 -23.98 16.18
CA GLU A 381 -1.19 -23.72 17.63
C GLU A 381 -2.35 -24.40 18.38
N GLU A 382 -3.54 -24.46 17.77
CA GLU A 382 -4.66 -25.18 18.37
C GLU A 382 -4.40 -26.69 18.42
N GLN A 383 -3.89 -27.28 17.34
CA GLN A 383 -3.48 -28.69 17.33
C GLN A 383 -2.36 -28.96 18.36
N ARG A 384 -1.41 -28.04 18.51
CA ARG A 384 -0.35 -28.11 19.52
C ARG A 384 -0.93 -28.11 20.93
N ARG A 385 -1.87 -27.21 21.24
CA ARG A 385 -2.58 -27.18 22.53
C ARG A 385 -3.34 -28.46 22.81
N ILE A 386 -4.07 -28.98 21.82
CA ILE A 386 -4.80 -30.25 21.92
C ILE A 386 -3.82 -31.40 22.21
N ALA A 387 -2.70 -31.49 21.49
CA ALA A 387 -1.69 -32.52 21.70
C ALA A 387 -1.02 -32.41 23.08
N GLU A 388 -0.72 -31.20 23.55
CA GLU A 388 -0.20 -30.95 24.90
C GLU A 388 -1.19 -31.41 25.98
N MET A 389 -2.49 -31.15 25.79
CA MET A 389 -3.53 -31.64 26.70
C MET A 389 -3.60 -33.17 26.70
N PHE A 390 -3.60 -33.82 25.54
CA PHE A 390 -3.58 -35.28 25.44
C PHE A 390 -2.34 -35.90 26.09
N SER A 391 -1.16 -35.29 25.90
CA SER A 391 0.07 -35.75 26.54
C SER A 391 -0.02 -35.67 28.07
N ARG A 392 -0.58 -34.57 28.62
CA ARG A 392 -0.83 -34.44 30.07
C ARG A 392 -1.82 -35.47 30.58
N MET A 393 -2.90 -35.73 29.85
CA MET A 393 -3.90 -36.75 30.21
C MET A 393 -3.28 -38.16 30.21
N ALA A 394 -2.53 -38.51 29.16
CA ALA A 394 -1.86 -39.79 29.04
C ALA A 394 -0.81 -40.01 30.15
N PHE A 395 -0.04 -38.97 30.49
CA PHE A 395 0.91 -39.01 31.61
C PHE A 395 0.20 -39.24 32.94
N SER A 396 -0.89 -38.51 33.21
CA SER A 396 -1.70 -38.68 34.42
C SER A 396 -2.30 -40.09 34.51
N ALA A 397 -2.88 -40.59 33.41
CA ALA A 397 -3.45 -41.93 33.34
C ALA A 397 -2.38 -43.01 33.60
N ASN A 398 -1.20 -42.87 32.99
CA ASN A 398 -0.11 -43.83 33.20
C ASN A 398 0.40 -43.82 34.65
N ALA A 399 0.50 -42.65 35.28
CA ALA A 399 0.86 -42.52 36.69
C ALA A 399 -0.16 -43.23 37.61
N SER A 400 -1.47 -43.04 37.35
CA SER A 400 -2.55 -43.73 38.08
C SER A 400 -2.51 -45.24 37.88
N VAL A 401 -2.28 -45.73 36.66
CA VAL A 401 -2.14 -47.17 36.36
C VAL A 401 -0.93 -47.78 37.08
N HIS A 402 0.21 -47.07 37.12
CA HIS A 402 1.39 -47.50 37.88
C HIS A 402 1.11 -47.56 39.39
N ALA A 403 0.41 -46.56 39.95
CA ALA A 403 0.01 -46.57 41.35
C ALA A 403 -0.92 -47.76 41.66
N LEU A 404 -1.97 -47.97 40.86
CA LEU A 404 -2.88 -49.12 40.98
C LEU A 404 -2.11 -50.46 40.92
N SER A 405 -1.19 -50.60 39.96
CA SER A 405 -0.39 -51.82 39.80
C SER A 405 0.48 -52.11 41.03
N ASN A 406 1.04 -51.08 41.67
CA ASN A 406 1.81 -51.22 42.91
C ASN A 406 0.91 -51.67 44.07
N HIS A 407 -0.27 -51.07 44.23
CA HIS A 407 -1.23 -51.47 45.26
C HIS A 407 -1.72 -52.91 45.05
N LEU A 408 -2.09 -53.27 43.82
CA LEU A 408 -2.52 -54.63 43.48
C LEU A 408 -1.40 -55.67 43.65
N SER A 409 -0.16 -55.33 43.34
CA SER A 409 0.99 -56.24 43.56
C SER A 409 1.23 -56.50 45.04
N ALA A 410 1.09 -55.47 45.89
CA ALA A 410 1.18 -55.64 47.34
C ALA A 410 0.04 -56.52 47.88
N VAL A 411 -1.19 -56.28 47.42
CA VAL A 411 -2.38 -57.11 47.73
C VAL A 411 -2.12 -58.56 47.32
N ARG A 412 -1.66 -58.81 46.08
CA ARG A 412 -1.38 -60.15 45.57
C ARG A 412 -0.30 -60.87 46.40
N THR A 413 0.78 -60.17 46.74
CA THR A 413 1.88 -60.73 47.54
C THR A 413 1.39 -61.14 48.92
N TYR A 414 0.56 -60.31 49.56
CA TYR A 414 -0.01 -60.62 50.86
C TYR A 414 -1.03 -61.76 50.81
N LEU A 415 -1.87 -61.84 49.77
CA LEU A 415 -2.75 -63.00 49.55
C LEU A 415 -1.94 -64.29 49.40
N HIS A 416 -0.82 -64.25 48.68
CA HIS A 416 0.08 -65.41 48.61
C HIS A 416 0.65 -65.79 49.99
N LEU A 417 1.07 -64.82 50.80
CA LEU A 417 1.52 -65.07 52.17
C LEU A 417 0.41 -65.67 53.05
N LEU A 418 -0.83 -65.21 52.91
CA LEU A 418 -1.99 -65.78 53.60
C LEU A 418 -2.26 -67.22 53.17
N THR A 419 -2.20 -67.52 51.86
CA THR A 419 -2.38 -68.90 51.38
C THR A 419 -1.26 -69.84 51.84
N ALA A 420 -0.06 -69.31 52.08
CA ALA A 420 1.07 -70.06 52.62
C ALA A 420 1.15 -70.01 54.16
N ALA A 421 0.24 -69.29 54.84
CA ALA A 421 0.34 -69.01 56.28
C ALA A 421 0.41 -70.27 57.14
N SER A 422 -0.33 -71.33 56.76
CA SER A 422 -0.34 -72.62 57.44
C SER A 422 1.03 -73.32 57.50
N SER A 423 1.99 -72.90 56.67
CA SER A 423 3.35 -73.44 56.61
C SER A 423 4.36 -72.69 57.50
N PHE A 424 3.96 -71.57 58.14
CA PHE A 424 4.81 -70.76 59.03
C PHE A 424 4.55 -71.05 60.52
N PRO A 425 5.49 -70.74 61.43
CA PRO A 425 5.30 -70.84 62.88
C PRO A 425 4.11 -70.00 63.41
N PRO A 426 3.45 -70.39 64.52
CA PRO A 426 2.24 -69.74 65.03
C PRO A 426 2.38 -68.23 65.30
N THR A 427 3.57 -67.80 65.74
CA THR A 427 3.88 -66.39 65.99
C THR A 427 3.87 -65.56 64.71
N GLN A 428 4.40 -66.10 63.61
CA GLN A 428 4.39 -65.45 62.29
C GLN A 428 3.01 -65.50 61.63
N GLN A 429 2.23 -66.55 61.86
CA GLN A 429 0.83 -66.61 61.41
C GLN A 429 -0.01 -65.48 62.02
N GLN A 430 0.17 -65.24 63.32
CA GLN A 430 -0.56 -64.20 64.05
C GLN A 430 -0.12 -62.79 63.61
N GLU A 431 1.16 -62.60 63.27
CA GLU A 431 1.69 -61.37 62.70
C GLU A 431 1.19 -61.09 61.28
N ILE A 432 1.08 -62.13 60.43
CA ILE A 432 0.45 -62.02 59.12
C ILE A 432 -1.02 -61.62 59.29
N LEU A 433 -1.79 -62.29 60.17
CA LEU A 433 -3.20 -61.99 60.42
C LEU A 433 -3.43 -60.59 61.00
N ASN A 434 -2.57 -60.12 61.90
CA ASN A 434 -2.66 -58.77 62.48
C ASN A 434 -2.43 -57.67 61.44
N ASN A 435 -1.72 -57.96 60.35
CA ASN A 435 -1.52 -57.04 59.22
C ASN A 435 -2.71 -56.95 58.25
N SER A 436 -3.82 -57.66 58.50
CA SER A 436 -5.02 -57.64 57.65
C SER A 436 -5.73 -56.27 57.59
N ALA A 437 -5.61 -55.44 58.64
CA ALA A 437 -6.12 -54.07 58.63
C ALA A 437 -5.42 -53.19 57.57
N ASN A 438 -4.11 -53.38 57.39
CA ASN A 438 -3.32 -52.67 56.38
C ASN A 438 -3.71 -53.09 54.94
N MET A 439 -4.21 -54.31 54.77
CA MET A 439 -4.71 -54.83 53.49
C MET A 439 -6.04 -54.17 53.10
N LEU A 440 -6.97 -54.05 54.05
CA LEU A 440 -8.25 -53.37 53.84
C LEU A 440 -8.05 -51.90 53.48
N GLU A 441 -7.11 -51.22 54.15
CA GLU A 441 -6.79 -49.83 53.82
C GLU A 441 -6.18 -49.68 52.42
N ARG A 442 -5.31 -50.62 51.99
CA ARG A 442 -4.78 -50.63 50.62
C ARG A 442 -5.85 -50.91 49.56
N LEU A 443 -6.81 -51.79 49.83
CA LEU A 443 -7.94 -52.04 48.94
C LEU A 443 -8.85 -50.81 48.84
N ARG A 444 -9.08 -50.12 49.97
CA ARG A 444 -9.83 -48.85 49.99
C ARG A 444 -9.15 -47.79 49.14
N GLN A 445 -7.84 -47.58 49.31
CA GLN A 445 -7.05 -46.67 48.48
C GLN A 445 -7.08 -47.03 46.98
N THR A 446 -7.09 -48.34 46.66
CA THR A 446 -7.21 -48.80 45.26
C THR A 446 -8.60 -48.48 44.69
N SER A 447 -9.65 -48.63 45.50
CA SER A 447 -11.03 -48.27 45.14
C SER A 447 -11.17 -46.76 44.93
N ASP A 448 -10.63 -45.95 45.83
CA ASP A 448 -10.67 -44.48 45.74
C ASP A 448 -9.95 -43.98 44.48
N ILE A 449 -8.84 -44.62 44.07
CA ILE A 449 -8.16 -44.27 42.81
C ILE A 449 -9.01 -44.65 41.58
N LEU A 450 -9.73 -45.77 41.62
CA LEU A 450 -10.62 -46.20 40.53
C LEU A 450 -11.89 -45.34 40.42
N GLU A 451 -12.40 -44.80 41.52
CA GLU A 451 -13.56 -43.90 41.52
C GLU A 451 -13.22 -42.48 41.03
N ASN A 452 -11.94 -42.09 41.09
CA ASN A 452 -11.44 -40.78 40.67
C ASN A 452 -10.73 -40.79 39.29
N LEU A 453 -10.74 -41.93 38.60
CA LEU A 453 -10.33 -42.10 37.20
C LEU A 453 -11.54 -41.96 36.27
#